data_AF-A0A968V897-F1
#
_entry.id   AF-A0A968V897-F1
#
_cell.length_a   1.000
_cell.length_b   1.000
_cell.length_c   1.000
_cell.angle_alpha   90.00
_cell.angle_beta   90.00
_cell.angle_gamma   90.00
#
_symmetry.space_group_name_H-M   'P 1'
#
loop_
_entity.id
_entity.type
_entity.pdbx_description
1 polymer ?
#
loop_
_entity_poly.entity_id
_entity_poly.type
_entity_poly.pdbx_seq_one_letter_code
_entity_poly.pdbx_strand_id
1 'polypeptide(L)'
;MYSCWHKFFTLFVFSFTCQWSVAQITTDPTSNSPYSRLGLGDPVGQYFSSNAGMAGISSVYHHPYHLNVLNPASHGWLRSTAFEVGVFAKFTALDSQGASTQEWDGNLNYLAIGFPLRNPINESLDRKEPDFGWGMSFSLIPNTIVNYDIETSSEVGGENTIGAFKGEGGTYKLYWGNGFRYKYFSAGLNLGYLFGRIRNTRLLFLEDEFAYYSDNFADDISVNGFVWNLGLNYDLFFKEKWTWRVGK
;
A
#
# COMPACT_ATOMS: atom_id res chain seq x y z
N MET A 1 0.67 -6.16 -54.07
CA MET A 1 0.73 -5.15 -52.98
C MET A 1 0.44 -5.71 -51.57
N TYR A 2 0.32 -7.04 -51.37
CA TYR A 2 -0.04 -7.65 -50.06
C TYR A 2 1.14 -8.19 -49.23
N SER A 3 2.35 -8.30 -49.81
CA SER A 3 3.51 -8.91 -49.13
C SER A 3 4.22 -7.97 -48.12
N CYS A 4 4.12 -6.64 -48.32
CA CYS A 4 4.80 -5.67 -47.44
C CYS A 4 4.03 -5.45 -46.13
N TRP A 5 2.71 -5.55 -46.16
CA TRP A 5 1.85 -5.26 -45.00
C TRP A 5 1.90 -6.37 -43.95
N HIS A 6 2.03 -7.63 -44.39
CA HIS A 6 2.14 -8.78 -43.48
C HIS A 6 3.50 -8.83 -42.75
N LYS A 7 4.57 -8.38 -43.41
CA LYS A 7 5.91 -8.26 -42.80
C LYS A 7 5.98 -7.14 -41.76
N PHE A 8 5.27 -6.03 -41.97
CA PHE A 8 5.18 -4.95 -40.98
C PHE A 8 4.32 -5.34 -39.76
N PHE A 9 3.22 -6.05 -39.99
CA PHE A 9 2.34 -6.52 -38.91
C PHE A 9 3.03 -7.59 -38.03
N THR A 10 3.76 -8.52 -38.64
CA THR A 10 4.52 -9.55 -37.88
C THR A 10 5.69 -8.96 -37.08
N LEU A 11 6.36 -7.92 -37.58
CA LEU A 11 7.42 -7.21 -36.85
C LEU A 11 6.87 -6.36 -35.69
N PHE A 12 5.69 -5.76 -35.85
CA PHE A 12 5.04 -5.00 -34.78
C PHE A 12 4.53 -5.92 -33.65
N VAL A 13 4.00 -7.10 -34.00
CA VAL A 13 3.60 -8.12 -33.01
C VAL A 13 4.82 -8.70 -32.30
N PHE A 14 5.95 -8.93 -32.99
CA PHE A 14 7.19 -9.43 -32.39
C PHE A 14 7.86 -8.41 -31.45
N SER A 15 7.72 -7.11 -31.72
CA SER A 15 8.14 -6.02 -30.82
C SER A 15 7.27 -5.92 -29.57
N PHE A 16 5.98 -6.27 -29.66
CA PHE A 16 5.04 -6.25 -28.53
C PHE A 16 5.21 -7.48 -27.61
N THR A 17 5.69 -8.61 -28.13
CA THR A 17 5.91 -9.83 -27.34
C THR A 17 7.28 -9.89 -26.66
N CYS A 18 8.28 -9.12 -27.10
CA CYS A 18 9.62 -9.10 -26.49
C CYS A 18 9.73 -8.14 -25.28
N GLN A 19 8.74 -7.27 -25.07
CA GLN A 19 8.63 -6.43 -23.86
C GLN A 19 7.87 -7.11 -22.71
N TRP A 20 7.61 -8.42 -22.84
CA TRP A 20 7.47 -9.32 -21.69
C TRP A 20 8.85 -9.44 -21.01
N SER A 21 9.37 -8.31 -20.51
CA SER A 21 10.35 -8.32 -19.45
C SER A 21 9.61 -8.92 -18.27
N VAL A 22 9.77 -10.23 -18.12
CA VAL A 22 9.67 -10.91 -16.84
C VAL A 22 10.67 -10.18 -15.96
N ALA A 23 10.21 -9.16 -15.25
CA ALA A 23 10.86 -8.78 -14.01
C ALA A 23 10.82 -10.04 -13.17
N GLN A 24 11.94 -10.76 -13.14
CA GLN A 24 12.15 -11.76 -12.12
C GLN A 24 11.97 -10.99 -10.82
N ILE A 25 10.88 -11.26 -10.10
CA ILE A 25 10.74 -10.86 -8.71
C ILE A 25 11.79 -11.71 -8.01
N THR A 26 13.03 -11.23 -7.99
CA THR A 26 14.03 -11.70 -7.06
C THR A 26 13.47 -11.38 -5.69
N THR A 27 13.09 -12.42 -4.95
CA THR A 27 12.79 -12.37 -3.51
C THR A 27 14.07 -12.20 -2.71
N ASP A 28 14.95 -11.34 -3.20
CA ASP A 28 16.04 -10.79 -2.41
C ASP A 28 15.50 -9.52 -1.77
N PRO A 29 15.81 -9.25 -0.50
CA PRO A 29 15.34 -8.07 0.19
C PRO A 29 15.87 -6.83 -0.55
N THR A 30 15.04 -6.23 -1.42
CA THR A 30 15.39 -5.02 -2.18
C THR A 30 15.51 -3.79 -1.30
N SER A 31 15.13 -3.90 -0.02
CA SER A 31 15.21 -2.85 0.98
C SER A 31 15.70 -3.42 2.29
N ASN A 32 16.66 -2.76 2.89
CA ASN A 32 17.17 -3.03 4.21
C ASN A 32 16.68 -1.93 5.15
N SER A 33 15.61 -2.21 5.87
CA SER A 33 15.20 -1.37 7.00
C SER A 33 15.54 -2.09 8.31
N PRO A 34 16.67 -1.76 8.95
CA PRO A 34 17.05 -2.36 10.23
C PRO A 34 16.00 -2.20 11.32
N TYR A 35 15.18 -1.14 11.23
CA TYR A 35 14.10 -0.87 12.17
C TYR A 35 12.91 -1.82 12.01
N SER A 36 12.69 -2.34 10.80
CA SER A 36 11.59 -3.27 10.52
C SER A 36 11.71 -4.62 11.23
N ARG A 37 12.90 -4.94 11.78
CA ARG A 37 13.11 -6.10 12.66
C ARG A 37 12.31 -6.02 13.96
N LEU A 38 11.91 -4.82 14.39
CA LEU A 38 11.18 -4.61 15.63
C LEU A 38 9.67 -4.69 15.39
N GLY A 39 8.98 -5.50 16.21
CA GLY A 39 7.52 -5.56 16.20
C GLY A 39 6.93 -6.17 14.93
N LEU A 40 6.03 -5.43 14.28
CA LEU A 40 5.30 -5.86 13.07
C LEU A 40 5.92 -5.36 11.76
N GLY A 41 7.06 -4.67 11.83
CA GLY A 41 7.68 -3.98 10.70
C GLY A 41 7.36 -2.50 10.62
N ASP A 42 7.83 -1.88 9.53
CA ASP A 42 7.62 -0.46 9.28
C ASP A 42 6.18 -0.19 8.82
N PRO A 43 5.49 0.80 9.40
CA PRO A 43 4.13 1.15 8.99
C PRO A 43 4.14 1.78 7.59
N VAL A 44 3.22 1.33 6.74
CA VAL A 44 3.00 1.91 5.41
C VAL A 44 1.97 3.04 5.51
N GLY A 45 2.24 4.15 4.83
CA GLY A 45 1.30 5.26 4.74
C GLY A 45 0.04 4.85 3.98
N GLN A 46 -1.12 4.88 4.65
CA GLN A 46 -2.42 4.46 4.07
C GLN A 46 -3.09 5.56 3.22
N TYR A 47 -2.31 6.55 2.76
CA TYR A 47 -2.82 7.66 1.97
C TYR A 47 -2.89 7.27 0.49
N PHE A 48 -4.03 7.53 -0.13
CA PHE A 48 -4.14 7.42 -1.58
C PHE A 48 -3.42 8.59 -2.25
N SER A 49 -3.03 8.44 -3.51
CA SER A 49 -2.22 9.43 -4.23
C SER A 49 -2.80 10.84 -4.18
N SER A 50 -4.13 10.99 -4.24
CA SER A 50 -4.80 12.28 -4.08
C SER A 50 -4.55 12.89 -2.69
N ASN A 51 -4.77 12.10 -1.63
CA ASN A 51 -4.55 12.53 -0.24
C ASN A 51 -3.06 12.83 0.01
N ALA A 52 -2.15 12.00 -0.52
CA ALA A 52 -0.71 12.21 -0.41
C ALA A 52 -0.28 13.53 -1.09
N GLY A 53 -0.82 13.83 -2.27
CA GLY A 53 -0.60 15.11 -2.96
C GLY A 53 -1.10 16.34 -2.18
N MET A 54 -2.06 16.16 -1.27
CA MET A 54 -2.56 17.20 -0.36
C MET A 54 -1.92 17.12 1.04
N ALA A 55 -0.67 16.66 1.14
CA ALA A 55 0.06 16.54 2.39
C ALA A 55 -0.62 15.63 3.44
N GLY A 56 -1.38 14.63 3.00
CA GLY A 56 -2.03 13.65 3.87
C GLY A 56 -3.41 14.05 4.40
N ILE A 57 -3.98 15.17 3.94
CA ILE A 57 -5.32 15.59 4.35
C ILE A 57 -6.36 14.57 3.87
N SER A 58 -7.02 13.92 4.82
CA SER A 58 -7.94 12.81 4.56
C SER A 58 -9.23 12.86 5.38
N SER A 59 -9.21 13.43 6.58
CA SER A 59 -10.41 13.52 7.44
C SER A 59 -11.52 14.37 6.85
N VAL A 60 -11.19 15.34 5.99
CA VAL A 60 -12.16 16.30 5.44
C VAL A 60 -12.30 16.17 3.91
N TYR A 61 -11.38 15.45 3.28
CA TYR A 61 -11.32 15.34 1.83
C TYR A 61 -12.32 14.30 1.31
N HIS A 62 -13.20 14.76 0.42
CA HIS A 62 -14.06 13.91 -0.40
C HIS A 62 -14.06 14.43 -1.83
N HIS A 63 -14.07 13.51 -2.79
CA HIS A 63 -14.08 13.83 -4.21
C HIS A 63 -15.01 12.87 -4.96
N PRO A 64 -15.73 13.32 -5.99
CA PRO A 64 -16.67 12.47 -6.73
C PRO A 64 -16.03 11.27 -7.46
N TYR A 65 -14.73 11.33 -7.71
CA TYR A 65 -13.98 10.38 -8.54
C TYR A 65 -12.78 9.73 -7.84
N HIS A 66 -12.50 10.10 -6.59
CA HIS A 66 -11.39 9.53 -5.82
C HIS A 66 -11.89 8.88 -4.54
N LEU A 67 -11.26 7.77 -4.18
CA LEU A 67 -11.53 7.03 -2.96
C LEU A 67 -10.68 7.58 -1.83
N ASN A 68 -11.25 7.55 -0.63
CA ASN A 68 -10.53 7.89 0.59
C ASN A 68 -10.90 6.87 1.67
N VAL A 69 -10.03 5.87 1.85
CA VAL A 69 -10.25 4.77 2.80
C VAL A 69 -10.04 5.21 4.25
N LEU A 70 -9.28 6.29 4.47
CA LEU A 70 -9.08 6.85 5.81
C LEU A 70 -10.36 7.49 6.36
N ASN A 71 -11.23 8.00 5.48
CA ASN A 71 -12.53 8.53 5.85
C ASN A 71 -13.67 7.87 5.04
N PRO A 72 -14.36 6.87 5.60
CA PRO A 72 -15.45 6.16 4.91
C PRO A 72 -16.67 7.04 4.58
N ALA A 73 -16.87 8.17 5.28
CA ALA A 73 -17.97 9.08 4.95
C ALA A 73 -17.84 9.67 3.54
N SER A 74 -16.61 9.74 3.01
CA SER A 74 -16.34 10.20 1.66
C SER A 74 -16.96 9.31 0.57
N HIS A 75 -17.19 8.02 0.85
CA HIS A 75 -17.75 7.10 -0.14
C HIS A 75 -19.18 7.47 -0.56
N GLY A 76 -19.95 8.12 0.31
CA GLY A 76 -21.28 8.64 -0.02
C GLY A 76 -21.28 9.80 -1.04
N TRP A 77 -20.11 10.37 -1.32
CA TRP A 77 -19.94 11.46 -2.29
C TRP A 77 -19.49 10.99 -3.67
N LEU A 78 -19.20 9.69 -3.84
CA LEU A 78 -18.84 9.12 -5.15
C LEU A 78 -19.98 9.30 -6.15
N ARG A 79 -19.63 9.77 -7.36
CA ARG A 79 -20.57 9.90 -8.49
C ARG A 79 -20.27 8.92 -9.63
N SER A 80 -19.08 8.33 -9.65
CA SER A 80 -18.69 7.33 -10.64
C SER A 80 -17.94 6.19 -9.97
N THR A 81 -17.92 5.03 -10.61
CA THR A 81 -17.02 3.94 -10.24
C THR A 81 -15.59 4.46 -10.30
N ALA A 82 -14.87 4.34 -9.18
CA ALA A 82 -13.48 4.75 -9.05
C ALA A 82 -12.63 3.48 -8.89
N PHE A 83 -11.61 3.34 -9.72
CA PHE A 83 -10.62 2.27 -9.63
C PHE A 83 -9.25 2.92 -9.46
N GLU A 84 -8.58 2.61 -8.36
CA GLU A 84 -7.28 3.20 -8.04
C GLU A 84 -6.26 2.13 -7.66
N VAL A 85 -5.07 2.27 -8.23
CA VAL A 85 -3.90 1.45 -7.92
C VAL A 85 -2.76 2.40 -7.61
N GLY A 86 -2.19 2.26 -6.43
CA GLY A 86 -1.00 3.00 -6.01
C GLY A 86 0.19 2.06 -5.95
N VAL A 87 1.32 2.48 -6.50
CA VAL A 87 2.64 1.90 -6.27
C VAL A 87 3.52 2.98 -5.69
N PHE A 88 4.46 2.61 -4.82
CA PHE A 88 5.44 3.55 -4.29
C PHE A 88 6.85 3.09 -4.64
N ALA A 89 7.75 4.06 -4.77
CA ALA A 89 9.19 3.85 -4.85
C ALA A 89 9.85 4.74 -3.78
N LYS A 90 10.75 4.16 -3.00
CA LYS A 90 11.44 4.83 -1.89
C LYS A 90 12.94 4.70 -2.09
N PHE A 91 13.62 5.84 -2.11
CA PHE A 91 15.07 5.91 -2.07
C PHE A 91 15.53 6.12 -0.64
N THR A 92 16.45 5.27 -0.17
CA THR A 92 17.02 5.36 1.18
C THR A 92 18.53 5.46 1.09
N ALA A 93 19.13 6.41 1.80
CA ALA A 93 20.56 6.49 2.01
C ALA A 93 20.86 6.16 3.47
N LEU A 94 21.66 5.12 3.71
CA LEU A 94 22.06 4.65 5.03
C LEU A 94 23.53 4.99 5.25
N ASP A 95 23.81 5.78 6.27
CA ASP A 95 25.18 6.17 6.64
C ASP A 95 25.58 5.52 7.97
N SER A 96 26.72 4.82 7.97
CA SER A 96 27.31 4.22 9.18
C SER A 96 28.83 4.31 9.15
N GLN A 97 29.42 4.95 10.16
CA GLN A 97 30.87 5.06 10.39
C GLN A 97 31.73 5.36 9.14
N GLY A 98 31.25 6.23 8.25
CA GLY A 98 31.97 6.66 7.05
C GLY A 98 31.67 5.85 5.78
N ALA A 99 30.85 4.80 5.86
CA ALA A 99 30.27 4.11 4.72
C ALA A 99 28.84 4.62 4.46
N SER A 100 28.51 4.82 3.18
CA SER A 100 27.18 5.23 2.71
C SER A 100 26.65 4.18 1.74
N THR A 101 25.46 3.65 2.01
CA THR A 101 24.77 2.69 1.15
C THR A 101 23.49 3.31 0.64
N GLN A 102 23.23 3.15 -0.66
CA GLN A 102 22.03 3.65 -1.32
C GLN A 102 21.13 2.48 -1.71
N GLU A 103 19.86 2.57 -1.36
CA GLU A 103 18.88 1.52 -1.59
C GLU A 103 17.62 2.07 -2.26
N TRP A 104 17.07 1.26 -3.16
CA TRP A 104 15.82 1.54 -3.87
C TRP A 104 14.80 0.46 -3.53
N ASP A 105 13.74 0.86 -2.85
CA ASP A 105 12.60 0.01 -2.52
C ASP A 105 11.41 0.37 -3.39
N GLY A 106 10.59 -0.62 -3.72
CA GLY A 106 9.35 -0.40 -4.45
C GLY A 106 8.33 -1.48 -4.15
N ASN A 107 7.10 -1.08 -3.84
CA ASN A 107 6.02 -2.00 -3.55
C ASN A 107 4.66 -1.46 -4.02
N LEU A 108 3.65 -2.32 -4.03
CA LEU A 108 2.26 -1.92 -4.16
C LEU A 108 1.89 -1.10 -2.92
N ASN A 109 1.34 0.10 -3.09
CA ASN A 109 0.89 0.95 -1.99
C ASN A 109 -0.57 0.69 -1.62
N TYR A 110 -1.44 0.47 -2.62
CA TYR A 110 -2.84 0.12 -2.43
C TYR A 110 -3.49 -0.33 -3.74
N LEU A 111 -4.56 -1.12 -3.61
CA LEU A 111 -5.48 -1.47 -4.69
C LEU A 111 -6.90 -1.23 -4.18
N ALA A 112 -7.67 -0.39 -4.85
CA ALA A 112 -9.01 -0.04 -4.40
C ALA A 112 -9.99 0.12 -5.56
N ILE A 113 -11.23 -0.28 -5.30
CA ILE A 113 -12.35 -0.09 -6.19
C ILE A 113 -13.55 0.38 -5.40
N GLY A 114 -14.29 1.35 -5.92
CA GLY A 114 -15.49 1.85 -5.29
C GLY A 114 -16.58 2.15 -6.29
N PHE A 115 -17.80 1.92 -5.87
CA PHE A 115 -18.99 1.98 -6.68
C PHE A 115 -20.01 2.90 -6.02
N PRO A 116 -20.54 3.91 -6.75
CA PRO A 116 -21.76 4.56 -6.33
C PRO A 116 -22.91 3.57 -6.51
N LEU A 117 -23.69 3.35 -5.44
CA LEU A 117 -24.83 2.43 -5.46
C LEU A 117 -26.11 3.09 -6.00
N ARG A 118 -26.07 4.41 -6.23
CA ARG A 118 -27.15 5.17 -6.85
C ARG A 118 -26.84 5.43 -8.31
N ASN A 119 -27.87 5.38 -9.17
CA ASN A 119 -27.72 5.42 -10.61
C ASN A 119 -27.09 6.76 -11.08
N PRO A 120 -25.82 6.76 -11.56
CA PRO A 120 -25.14 7.97 -12.01
C PRO A 120 -25.80 8.59 -13.26
N ILE A 121 -26.57 7.80 -14.01
CA ILE A 121 -27.27 8.26 -15.23
C ILE A 121 -28.41 9.22 -14.87
N ASN A 122 -29.23 8.90 -13.86
CA ASN A 122 -30.30 9.78 -13.40
C ASN A 122 -29.76 11.08 -12.78
N GLU A 123 -28.58 11.02 -12.14
CA GLU A 123 -27.92 12.21 -11.56
C GLU A 123 -27.40 13.19 -12.63
N SER A 124 -26.94 12.67 -13.78
CA SER A 124 -26.48 13.51 -14.88
C SER A 124 -27.63 14.22 -15.62
N LEU A 125 -28.81 13.60 -15.66
CA LEU A 125 -29.99 14.09 -16.40
C LEU A 125 -30.76 15.16 -15.63
N ASP A 126 -30.85 15.06 -14.30
CA ASP A 126 -31.68 15.97 -13.48
C ASP A 126 -31.03 17.33 -13.18
N ARG A 127 -29.73 17.54 -13.48
CA ARG A 127 -28.96 18.76 -13.12
C ARG A 127 -29.10 19.20 -11.65
N LYS A 128 -29.61 18.32 -10.78
CA LYS A 128 -29.89 18.58 -9.38
C LYS A 128 -29.01 17.67 -8.54
N GLU A 129 -28.29 18.26 -7.59
CA GLU A 129 -27.54 17.46 -6.63
C GLU A 129 -28.53 16.69 -5.76
N PRO A 130 -28.41 15.36 -5.67
CA PRO A 130 -29.33 14.59 -4.87
C PRO A 130 -29.04 14.73 -3.40
N ASP A 131 -30.11 14.92 -2.64
CA ASP A 131 -30.09 15.00 -1.18
C ASP A 131 -29.59 13.70 -0.54
N PHE A 132 -29.55 12.57 -1.24
CA PHE A 132 -29.05 11.31 -0.70
C PHE A 132 -28.02 10.67 -1.63
N GLY A 133 -26.91 10.19 -1.06
CA GLY A 133 -25.85 9.46 -1.75
C GLY A 133 -25.46 8.19 -0.98
N TRP A 134 -25.16 7.12 -1.71
CA TRP A 134 -24.66 5.87 -1.13
C TRP A 134 -23.55 5.32 -2.03
N GLY A 135 -22.39 5.05 -1.44
CA GLY A 135 -21.27 4.41 -2.11
C GLY A 135 -20.67 3.30 -1.27
N MET A 136 -20.08 2.34 -1.98
CA MET A 136 -19.39 1.18 -1.43
C MET A 136 -17.97 1.13 -1.98
N SER A 137 -17.03 0.59 -1.21
CA SER A 137 -15.65 0.37 -1.64
C SER A 137 -15.09 -0.96 -1.17
N PHE A 138 -14.13 -1.48 -1.92
CA PHE A 138 -13.27 -2.60 -1.55
C PHE A 138 -11.82 -2.18 -1.76
N SER A 139 -10.98 -2.36 -0.75
CA SER A 139 -9.60 -1.90 -0.79
C SER A 139 -8.65 -2.91 -0.16
N LEU A 140 -7.57 -3.25 -0.85
CA LEU A 140 -6.45 -4.04 -0.33
C LEU A 140 -5.26 -3.10 -0.14
N ILE A 141 -4.80 -2.98 1.11
CA ILE A 141 -3.76 -2.00 1.48
C ILE A 141 -2.72 -2.71 2.36
N PRO A 142 -1.42 -2.73 2.01
CA PRO A 142 -0.36 -3.10 2.95
C PRO A 142 -0.38 -2.17 4.16
N ASN A 143 -0.23 -2.76 5.34
CA ASN A 143 -0.24 -2.06 6.62
C ASN A 143 1.16 -1.96 7.22
N THR A 144 1.93 -3.04 7.17
CA THR A 144 3.34 -3.05 7.58
C THR A 144 4.18 -3.85 6.60
N ILE A 145 5.44 -3.48 6.48
CA ILE A 145 6.44 -4.19 5.67
C ILE A 145 7.62 -4.55 6.59
N VAL A 146 8.03 -5.81 6.54
CA VAL A 146 9.27 -6.29 7.17
C VAL A 146 10.22 -6.63 6.06
N ASN A 147 11.35 -5.94 6.00
CA ASN A 147 12.39 -6.19 5.02
C ASN A 147 13.74 -5.74 5.58
N TYR A 148 14.59 -6.69 5.96
CA TYR A 148 15.95 -6.42 6.41
C TYR A 148 16.88 -7.59 6.10
N ASP A 149 18.13 -7.26 5.82
CA ASP A 149 19.22 -8.22 5.64
C ASP A 149 20.48 -7.61 6.25
N ILE A 150 20.82 -8.06 7.46
CA ILE A 150 21.90 -7.48 8.25
C ILE A 150 22.88 -8.57 8.59
N GLU A 151 24.11 -8.37 8.19
CA GLU A 151 25.25 -9.17 8.63
C GLU A 151 25.99 -8.44 9.74
N THR A 152 26.25 -9.14 10.85
CA THR A 152 27.10 -8.63 11.93
C THR A 152 28.21 -9.63 12.20
N SER A 153 29.44 -9.13 12.26
CA SER A 153 30.56 -9.86 12.83
C SER A 153 30.69 -9.49 14.29
N SER A 154 30.79 -10.48 15.16
CA SER A 154 31.03 -10.28 16.59
C SER A 154 32.01 -11.34 17.09
N GLU A 155 33.04 -10.90 17.80
CA GLU A 155 34.02 -11.79 18.42
C GLU A 155 33.47 -12.22 19.80
N VAL A 156 33.11 -13.49 19.95
CA VAL A 156 32.61 -14.05 21.21
C VAL A 156 33.55 -15.16 21.64
N GLY A 157 34.30 -14.94 22.72
CA GLY A 157 35.22 -15.95 23.25
C GLY A 157 36.56 -16.10 22.50
N GLY A 158 36.92 -15.17 21.61
CA GLY A 158 38.15 -15.23 20.80
C GLY A 158 37.97 -15.85 19.41
N GLU A 159 36.75 -16.23 19.05
CA GLU A 159 36.37 -16.71 17.72
C GLU A 159 35.45 -15.71 17.02
N ASN A 160 35.66 -15.56 15.71
CA ASN A 160 34.85 -14.68 14.87
C ASN A 160 33.51 -15.37 14.57
N THR A 161 32.42 -14.83 15.10
CA THR A 161 31.06 -15.30 14.80
C THR A 161 30.41 -14.35 13.80
N ILE A 162 30.02 -14.86 12.64
CA ILE A 162 29.22 -14.09 11.66
C ILE A 162 27.75 -14.45 11.87
N GLY A 163 26.94 -13.46 12.27
CA GLY A 163 25.49 -13.58 12.38
C GLY A 163 24.81 -12.86 11.22
N ALA A 164 24.13 -13.60 10.35
CA ALA A 164 23.26 -13.02 9.33
C ALA A 164 21.80 -13.07 9.79
N PHE A 165 21.13 -11.91 9.77
CA PHE A 165 19.74 -11.73 10.17
C PHE A 165 18.94 -11.26 8.97
N LYS A 166 18.03 -12.10 8.48
CA LYS A 166 17.14 -11.78 7.37
C LYS A 166 15.69 -11.82 7.84
N GLY A 167 14.92 -10.79 7.54
CA GLY A 167 13.48 -10.78 7.80
C GLY A 167 12.70 -10.27 6.61
N GLU A 168 11.61 -10.97 6.30
CA GLU A 168 10.76 -10.67 5.15
C GLU A 168 9.28 -10.86 5.48
N GLY A 169 8.44 -10.10 4.80
CA GLY A 169 6.97 -10.21 4.87
C GLY A 169 6.31 -8.91 5.30
N GLY A 170 5.23 -9.03 6.06
CA GLY A 170 4.43 -7.88 6.48
C GLY A 170 2.96 -8.21 6.68
N THR A 171 2.15 -7.17 6.86
CA THR A 171 0.70 -7.29 7.05
C THR A 171 -0.06 -6.51 5.98
N TYR A 172 -1.21 -7.05 5.56
CA TYR A 172 -2.15 -6.46 4.63
C TYR A 172 -3.51 -6.28 5.32
N LYS A 173 -4.26 -5.29 4.87
CA LYS A 173 -5.64 -5.03 5.28
C LYS A 173 -6.54 -5.11 4.06
N LEU A 174 -7.56 -5.95 4.12
CA LEU A 174 -8.67 -5.94 3.18
C LEU A 174 -9.83 -5.18 3.84
N TYR A 175 -10.27 -4.09 3.22
CA TYR A 175 -11.40 -3.29 3.67
C TYR A 175 -12.60 -3.46 2.75
N TRP A 176 -13.77 -3.50 3.37
CA TRP A 176 -15.07 -3.29 2.76
C TRP A 176 -15.70 -2.05 3.40
N GLY A 177 -15.91 -1.03 2.59
CA GLY A 177 -16.39 0.27 3.00
C GLY A 177 -17.78 0.59 2.52
N ASN A 178 -18.56 1.29 3.35
CA ASN A 178 -19.86 1.82 3.02
C ASN A 178 -19.97 3.27 3.53
N GLY A 179 -20.43 4.18 2.68
CA GLY A 179 -20.64 5.58 3.03
C GLY A 179 -21.98 6.10 2.55
N PHE A 180 -22.67 6.84 3.41
CA PHE A 180 -23.96 7.44 3.19
C PHE A 180 -23.84 8.96 3.31
N ARG A 181 -24.49 9.68 2.40
CA ARG A 181 -24.61 11.13 2.44
C ARG A 181 -26.08 11.50 2.51
N TYR A 182 -26.43 12.42 3.40
CA TYR A 182 -27.69 13.11 3.41
C TYR A 182 -27.46 14.63 3.43
N LYS A 183 -27.73 15.29 2.31
CA LYS A 183 -27.47 16.71 2.02
C LYS A 183 -26.02 17.06 2.32
N TYR A 184 -25.80 17.80 3.41
CA TYR A 184 -24.51 18.29 3.85
C TYR A 184 -23.83 17.39 4.88
N PHE A 185 -24.55 16.40 5.39
CA PHE A 185 -24.02 15.43 6.35
C PHE A 185 -23.65 14.14 5.63
N SER A 186 -22.55 13.52 6.03
CA SER A 186 -22.18 12.18 5.55
C SER A 186 -21.56 11.36 6.66
N ALA A 187 -21.82 10.06 6.63
CA ALA A 187 -21.37 9.09 7.59
C ALA A 187 -20.92 7.83 6.87
N GLY A 188 -19.93 7.12 7.41
CA GLY A 188 -19.49 5.86 6.81
C GLY A 188 -18.82 4.93 7.80
N LEU A 189 -18.72 3.67 7.37
CA LEU A 189 -18.09 2.57 8.09
C LEU A 189 -17.22 1.78 7.12
N ASN A 190 -15.96 1.55 7.50
CA ASN A 190 -15.08 0.58 6.89
C ASN A 190 -14.92 -0.59 7.85
N LEU A 191 -15.19 -1.80 7.37
CA LEU A 191 -14.88 -3.05 8.05
C LEU A 191 -13.71 -3.69 7.34
N GLY A 192 -12.77 -4.27 8.06
CA GLY A 192 -11.62 -4.88 7.44
C GLY A 192 -11.06 -6.07 8.18
N TYR A 193 -10.30 -6.85 7.43
CA TYR A 193 -9.57 -8.00 7.92
C TYR A 193 -8.09 -7.75 7.68
N LEU A 194 -7.33 -7.75 8.78
CA LEU A 194 -5.88 -7.67 8.78
C LEU A 194 -5.33 -9.10 8.73
N PHE A 195 -4.39 -9.35 7.82
CA PHE A 195 -3.72 -10.64 7.70
C PHE A 195 -2.29 -10.46 7.20
N GLY A 196 -1.38 -11.32 7.62
CA GLY A 196 0.01 -11.25 7.20
C GLY A 196 0.86 -12.36 7.77
N ARG A 197 2.05 -12.51 7.22
CA ARG A 197 3.09 -13.40 7.74
C ARG A 197 4.40 -12.63 7.77
N ILE A 198 5.12 -12.78 8.86
CA ILE A 198 6.45 -12.23 9.05
C ILE A 198 7.36 -13.44 9.30
N ARG A 199 8.42 -13.55 8.50
CA ARG A 199 9.42 -14.59 8.65
C ARG A 199 10.73 -13.96 9.08
N ASN A 200 11.29 -14.42 10.19
CA ASN A 200 12.61 -14.02 10.66
C ASN A 200 13.55 -15.22 10.57
N THR A 201 14.67 -15.06 9.87
CA THR A 201 15.70 -16.08 9.70
C THR A 201 16.99 -15.57 10.31
N ARG A 202 17.60 -16.37 11.18
CA ARG A 202 18.91 -16.12 11.78
C ARG A 202 19.85 -17.26 11.39
N LEU A 203 20.95 -16.90 10.75
CA LEU A 203 22.05 -17.80 10.42
C LEU A 203 23.23 -17.46 11.33
N LEU A 204 23.79 -18.48 11.97
CA LEU A 204 25.01 -18.35 12.77
C LEU A 204 26.10 -19.20 12.12
N PHE A 205 27.22 -18.55 11.79
CA PHE A 205 28.44 -19.20 11.37
C PHE A 205 29.44 -19.13 12.53
N LEU A 206 29.83 -20.30 13.05
CA LEU A 206 30.94 -20.45 13.98
C LEU A 206 32.17 -20.81 13.16
N GLU A 207 33.17 -19.94 13.17
CA GLU A 207 34.39 -20.13 12.39
C GLU A 207 35.39 -20.96 13.21
N ASP A 208 35.14 -22.28 13.30
CA ASP A 208 36.04 -23.24 13.96
C ASP A 208 36.73 -24.14 12.92
N GLU A 209 38.03 -24.39 13.09
CA GLU A 209 38.97 -24.88 12.05
C GLU A 209 38.62 -26.29 11.50
N PHE A 210 37.67 -27.00 12.12
CA PHE A 210 37.27 -28.36 11.75
C PHE A 210 35.76 -28.65 11.73
N ALA A 211 34.88 -27.65 11.85
CA ALA A 211 33.45 -27.92 11.96
C ALA A 211 32.52 -26.88 11.29
N TYR A 212 31.99 -27.25 10.13
CA TYR A 212 30.87 -26.56 9.47
C TYR A 212 29.54 -26.83 10.21
N TYR A 213 29.36 -26.28 11.41
CA TYR A 213 28.04 -26.25 12.06
C TYR A 213 27.35 -24.93 11.71
N SER A 214 26.38 -24.97 10.80
CA SER A 214 25.49 -23.85 10.51
C SER A 214 24.16 -24.05 11.22
N ASP A 215 23.86 -23.22 12.20
CA ASP A 215 22.53 -23.21 12.83
C ASP A 215 21.64 -22.22 12.09
N ASN A 216 20.52 -22.72 11.57
CA ASN A 216 19.49 -21.93 10.89
C ASN A 216 18.22 -21.91 11.75
N PHE A 217 17.94 -20.75 12.35
CA PHE A 217 16.71 -20.53 13.09
C PHE A 217 15.74 -19.74 12.21
N ALA A 218 14.57 -20.32 11.93
CA ALA A 218 13.51 -19.68 11.16
C ALA A 218 12.23 -19.60 12.00
N ASP A 219 11.82 -18.37 12.34
CA ASP A 219 10.59 -18.08 13.06
C ASP A 219 9.55 -17.53 12.09
N ASP A 220 8.37 -18.17 12.06
CA ASP A 220 7.24 -17.78 11.23
C ASP A 220 6.09 -17.28 12.10
N ILE A 221 5.78 -15.99 11.99
CA ILE A 221 4.73 -15.33 12.75
C ILE A 221 3.57 -14.99 11.82
N SER A 222 2.43 -15.62 12.03
CA SER A 222 1.18 -15.27 11.33
C SER A 222 0.38 -14.27 12.16
N VAL A 223 -0.03 -13.17 11.55
CA VAL A 223 -0.85 -12.14 12.19
C VAL A 223 -2.20 -12.11 11.49
N ASN A 224 -3.28 -12.14 12.27
CA ASN A 224 -4.62 -11.90 11.77
C ASN A 224 -5.44 -11.08 12.77
N GLY A 225 -6.46 -10.38 12.29
CA GLY A 225 -7.31 -9.58 13.15
C GLY A 225 -8.41 -8.88 12.41
N PHE A 226 -9.43 -8.45 13.15
CA PHE A 226 -10.50 -7.63 12.62
C PHE A 226 -10.22 -6.15 12.91
N VAL A 227 -10.45 -5.29 11.92
CA VAL A 227 -10.27 -3.85 12.03
C VAL A 227 -11.53 -3.14 11.54
N TRP A 228 -11.82 -1.98 12.10
CA TRP A 228 -12.96 -1.17 11.69
C TRP A 228 -12.64 0.32 11.84
N ASN A 229 -13.29 1.15 11.03
CA ASN A 229 -13.12 2.60 11.03
C ASN A 229 -14.47 3.26 10.75
N LEU A 230 -14.80 4.32 11.50
CA LEU A 230 -15.99 5.13 11.35
C LEU A 230 -15.59 6.56 10.97
N GLY A 231 -16.33 7.17 10.04
CA GLY A 231 -16.08 8.54 9.61
C GLY A 231 -17.37 9.34 9.58
N LEU A 232 -17.28 10.61 9.94
CA LEU A 232 -18.39 11.58 9.89
C LEU A 232 -17.91 12.90 9.31
N ASN A 233 -18.63 13.46 8.33
CA ASN A 233 -18.33 14.74 7.71
C ASN A 233 -19.56 15.64 7.62
N TYR A 234 -19.33 16.94 7.75
CA TYR A 234 -20.34 17.97 7.58
C TYR A 234 -19.80 19.17 6.77
N ASP A 235 -20.54 19.55 5.72
CA ASP A 235 -20.20 20.65 4.81
C ASP A 235 -21.03 21.91 5.16
N LEU A 236 -20.36 22.97 5.62
CA LEU A 236 -20.95 24.28 5.92
C LEU A 236 -20.80 25.23 4.73
N PHE A 237 -21.92 25.72 4.21
CA PHE A 237 -21.97 26.70 3.12
C PHE A 237 -22.26 28.10 3.67
N PHE A 238 -21.33 29.03 3.50
CA PHE A 238 -21.57 30.45 3.78
C PHE A 238 -21.99 31.18 2.49
N LYS A 239 -22.82 32.23 2.64
CA LYS A 239 -23.44 33.00 1.53
C LYS A 239 -22.44 33.63 0.55
N GLU A 240 -21.15 33.67 0.89
CA GLU A 240 -20.06 34.14 0.03
C GLU A 240 -19.03 33.02 -0.12
N LYS A 241 -18.94 32.39 -1.31
CA LYS A 241 -17.85 31.60 -1.93
C LYS A 241 -16.96 30.63 -1.09
N TRP A 242 -17.17 30.50 0.22
CA TRP A 242 -16.34 29.75 1.15
C TRP A 242 -17.13 28.56 1.68
N THR A 243 -16.58 27.36 1.48
CA THR A 243 -17.12 26.11 2.03
C THR A 243 -16.17 25.62 3.11
N TRP A 244 -16.66 25.51 4.34
CA TRP A 244 -15.93 24.90 5.44
C TRP A 244 -16.40 23.47 5.60
N ARG A 245 -15.46 22.54 5.70
CA ARG A 245 -15.76 21.14 5.92
C ARG A 245 -15.13 20.69 7.21
N VAL A 246 -15.90 20.01 8.04
CA VAL A 246 -15.43 19.47 9.32
C VAL A 246 -15.71 17.97 9.30
N GLY A 247 -14.67 17.20 9.56
CA GLY A 247 -14.70 15.74 9.45
C GLY A 247 -13.77 15.07 10.44
N LYS A 248 -14.19 13.92 10.96
CA LYS A 248 -13.39 13.06 11.84
C LYS A 248 -13.48 11.61 11.37
#